data_AF-A0A7S2A0M8-F1
#
_entry.id   AF-A0A7S2A0M8-F1
#
_cell.length_a   1.000
_cell.length_b   1.000
_cell.length_c   1.000
_cell.angle_alpha   90.00
_cell.angle_beta   90.00
_cell.angle_gamma   90.00
#
_symmetry.space_group_name_H-M   'P 1'
#
loop_
_entity.id
_entity.type
_entity.pdbx_description
1 polymer ?
#
loop_
_entity_poly.entity_id
_entity_poly.type
_entity_poly.pdbx_seq_one_letter_code
_entity_poly.pdbx_strand_id
1 'polypeptide(L)'
;PSLVVPPFLGAPGGAPGPATSTATTRPPLRRGKWTVEEEAYVARVIQEFNSGYLNAPAGATLRTYLSERLHCDPMRITKKFTGDACIGKRVFHPAVRCATNAAAIDKARAELDALERRWRRRLELQQKESAKKAAASAAAAAA
;
A
#
# COMPACT_ATOMS: atom_id res chain seq x y z
N PRO A 1 -15.07 -10.29 -65.66
CA PRO A 1 -16.28 -10.77 -64.95
C PRO A 1 -15.97 -12.14 -64.36
N SER A 2 -16.63 -12.46 -63.25
CA SER A 2 -16.61 -13.75 -62.54
C SER A 2 -15.47 -13.93 -61.54
N LEU A 3 -15.77 -13.40 -60.35
CA LEU A 3 -15.32 -13.86 -59.04
C LEU A 3 -15.47 -15.39 -58.91
N VAL A 4 -14.43 -16.06 -58.42
CA VAL A 4 -14.56 -17.36 -57.75
C VAL A 4 -13.71 -17.34 -56.49
N VAL A 5 -14.42 -17.38 -55.36
CA VAL A 5 -13.93 -17.61 -54.00
C VAL A 5 -13.77 -19.12 -53.78
N PRO A 6 -12.64 -19.62 -53.24
CA PRO A 6 -12.57 -20.96 -52.69
C PRO A 6 -12.93 -21.01 -51.19
N PRO A 7 -13.30 -22.21 -50.68
CA PRO A 7 -14.27 -22.36 -49.60
C PRO A 7 -13.68 -22.45 -48.19
N PHE A 8 -14.59 -22.17 -47.27
CA PHE A 8 -14.55 -22.27 -45.82
C PHE A 8 -14.15 -23.69 -45.33
N LEU A 9 -12.93 -23.84 -44.80
CA LEU A 9 -12.54 -24.84 -43.79
C LEU A 9 -12.29 -24.01 -42.51
N GLY A 10 -12.95 -24.17 -41.37
CA GLY A 10 -13.35 -25.41 -40.71
C GLY A 10 -12.53 -25.54 -39.43
N ALA A 11 -13.06 -25.03 -38.30
CA ALA A 11 -12.85 -25.56 -36.94
C ALA A 11 -13.51 -24.65 -35.87
N PRO A 12 -14.54 -25.11 -35.15
CA PRO A 12 -14.92 -24.59 -33.85
C PRO A 12 -14.17 -25.34 -32.73
N GLY A 13 -13.90 -24.66 -31.63
CA GLY A 13 -13.63 -25.34 -30.35
C GLY A 13 -12.21 -25.17 -29.82
N GLY A 14 -12.03 -24.13 -29.00
CA GLY A 14 -10.87 -23.98 -28.12
C GLY A 14 -11.25 -23.03 -27.01
N ALA A 15 -12.04 -23.52 -26.04
CA ALA A 15 -12.43 -22.78 -24.86
C ALA A 15 -11.19 -22.23 -24.12
N PRO A 16 -11.24 -21.01 -23.57
CA PRO A 16 -10.23 -20.58 -22.60
C PRO A 16 -10.43 -21.39 -21.31
N GLY A 17 -9.55 -22.35 -21.05
CA GLY A 17 -9.51 -23.03 -19.76
C GLY A 17 -9.21 -22.05 -18.63
N PRO A 18 -9.98 -22.04 -17.53
CA PRO A 18 -9.66 -21.24 -16.35
C PRO A 18 -8.66 -22.00 -15.48
N ALA A 19 -7.38 -21.96 -15.85
CA ALA A 19 -6.31 -22.48 -15.00
C ALA A 19 -5.77 -21.35 -14.11
N THR A 20 -6.51 -21.14 -13.02
CA THR A 20 -5.97 -20.94 -11.67
C THR A 20 -4.63 -20.18 -11.58
N SER A 21 -4.74 -18.86 -11.46
CA SER A 21 -3.76 -18.02 -10.77
C SER A 21 -3.37 -18.70 -9.45
N THR A 22 -2.15 -19.23 -9.38
CA THR A 22 -1.53 -19.73 -8.16
C THR A 22 -1.42 -18.58 -7.17
N ALA A 23 -2.46 -18.46 -6.35
CA ALA A 23 -2.48 -17.58 -5.19
C ALA A 23 -1.37 -18.06 -4.25
N THR A 24 -0.18 -17.47 -4.38
CA THR A 24 0.82 -17.51 -3.31
C THR A 24 0.12 -16.97 -2.07
N THR A 25 -0.05 -17.85 -1.09
CA THR A 25 -0.62 -17.61 0.24
C THR A 25 0.26 -16.63 1.02
N ARG A 26 0.36 -15.38 0.57
CA ARG A 26 0.78 -14.28 1.43
C ARG A 26 -0.43 -13.95 2.31
N PRO A 27 -0.24 -13.73 3.62
CA PRO A 27 -1.34 -13.29 4.50
C PRO A 27 -2.08 -12.15 3.82
N PRO A 28 -3.42 -12.03 3.92
CA PRO A 28 -4.20 -11.12 3.10
C PRO A 28 -3.68 -9.69 3.23
N LEU A 29 -2.85 -9.28 2.27
CA LEU A 29 -2.30 -7.93 2.23
C LEU A 29 -3.49 -6.99 2.10
N ARG A 30 -3.45 -5.93 2.91
CA ARG A 30 -4.54 -4.96 3.07
C ARG A 30 -5.00 -4.45 1.72
N ARG A 31 -6.18 -4.89 1.28
CA ARG A 31 -6.89 -4.35 0.12
C ARG A 31 -7.90 -3.32 0.61
N GLY A 32 -7.61 -2.04 0.40
CA GLY A 32 -8.48 -0.95 0.83
C GLY A 32 -8.08 0.39 0.24
N LYS A 33 -9.02 1.34 0.29
CA LYS A 33 -8.80 2.73 -0.12
C LYS A 33 -7.84 3.39 0.86
N TRP A 34 -6.89 4.16 0.34
CA TRP A 34 -6.04 5.00 1.19
C TRP A 34 -6.95 5.93 2.00
N THR A 35 -6.74 5.96 3.31
CA THR A 35 -7.46 6.91 4.17
C THR A 35 -6.65 8.19 4.25
N VAL A 36 -7.32 9.33 4.47
CA VAL A 36 -6.64 10.62 4.61
C VAL A 36 -5.65 10.59 5.78
N GLU A 37 -5.97 9.84 6.83
CA GLU A 37 -5.07 9.57 7.95
C GLU A 37 -3.81 8.81 7.54
N GLU A 38 -3.96 7.78 6.69
CA GLU A 38 -2.83 7.00 6.15
C GLU A 38 -1.95 7.87 5.25
N GLU A 39 -2.55 8.67 4.37
CA GLU A 39 -1.82 9.60 3.50
C GLU A 39 -1.06 10.65 4.31
N ALA A 40 -1.69 11.23 5.34
CA ALA A 40 -1.05 12.20 6.23
C ALA A 40 0.13 11.58 6.99
N TYR A 41 -0.01 10.35 7.50
CA TYR A 41 1.09 9.63 8.14
C TYR A 41 2.26 9.47 7.17
N VAL A 42 2.01 8.95 5.96
CA VAL A 42 3.08 8.71 4.99
C VAL A 42 3.72 10.02 4.51
N ALA A 43 2.94 11.07 4.28
CA ALA A 43 3.45 12.40 3.94
C ALA A 43 4.40 12.93 5.02
N ARG A 44 4.05 12.74 6.30
CA ARG A 44 4.93 13.15 7.40
C ARG A 44 6.19 12.28 7.47
N VAL A 45 6.08 10.97 7.29
CA VAL A 45 7.26 10.08 7.22
C VAL A 45 8.18 10.48 6.08
N ILE A 46 7.65 10.86 4.90
CA ILE A 46 8.45 11.35 3.76
C ILE A 46 9.28 12.58 4.15
N GLN A 47 8.69 13.53 4.88
CA GLN A 47 9.37 14.74 5.35
C GLN A 47 10.43 14.41 6.39
N GLU A 48 10.09 13.62 7.40
CA GLU A 48 11.02 13.19 8.44
C GLU A 48 12.19 12.37 7.89
N PHE A 49 11.93 11.60 6.83
CA PHE A 49 12.94 10.87 6.10
C PHE A 49 13.87 11.80 5.31
N ASN A 50 13.36 12.88 4.73
CA ASN A 50 14.18 13.92 4.09
C ASN A 50 15.05 14.66 5.11
N SER A 51 14.49 14.95 6.29
CA SER A 51 15.19 15.64 7.37
C SER A 51 16.11 14.72 8.19
N GLY A 52 16.05 13.40 7.99
CA GLY A 52 16.88 12.43 8.70
C GLY A 52 16.49 12.20 10.17
N TYR A 53 15.29 12.61 10.57
CA TYR A 53 14.80 12.59 11.95
C TYR A 53 14.15 11.25 12.37
N LEU A 54 13.96 10.37 11.39
CA LEU A 54 13.36 9.05 11.57
C LEU A 54 14.29 8.09 12.34
N ASN A 55 13.71 7.20 13.16
CA ASN A 55 14.44 6.08 13.80
C ASN A 55 14.53 4.87 12.84
N ALA A 56 15.02 5.07 11.62
CA ALA A 56 15.23 3.99 10.67
C ALA A 56 16.73 3.63 10.61
N PRO A 57 17.09 2.36 10.35
CA PRO A 57 18.48 2.00 10.12
C PRO A 57 19.02 2.75 8.91
N ALA A 58 20.28 3.19 9.00
CA ALA A 58 20.97 3.85 7.89
C ALA A 58 20.97 2.92 6.68
N GLY A 59 20.56 3.44 5.51
CA GLY A 59 20.41 2.61 4.30
C GLY A 59 19.02 1.99 4.11
N ALA A 60 18.09 2.14 5.05
CA ALA A 60 16.70 1.75 4.82
C ALA A 60 16.08 2.59 3.70
N THR A 61 15.41 1.94 2.76
CA THR A 61 14.59 2.68 1.79
C THR A 61 13.26 3.03 2.41
N LEU A 62 12.73 4.20 2.07
CA LEU A 62 11.42 4.61 2.56
C LEU A 62 10.30 3.65 2.12
N ARG A 63 10.49 2.94 1.00
CA ARG A 63 9.60 1.86 0.55
C ARG A 63 9.55 0.71 1.56
N THR A 64 10.71 0.21 2.00
CA THR A 64 10.78 -0.89 2.97
C THR A 64 10.21 -0.45 4.33
N TYR A 65 10.61 0.74 4.79
CA TYR A 65 10.15 1.29 6.06
C TYR A 65 8.61 1.41 6.13
N LEU A 66 7.99 1.95 5.07
CA LEU A 66 6.55 2.07 4.98
C LEU A 66 5.86 0.70 4.84
N SER A 67 6.45 -0.23 4.09
CA SER A 67 5.86 -1.56 3.94
C SER A 67 5.79 -2.32 5.27
N GLU A 68 6.81 -2.16 6.13
CA GLU A 68 6.85 -2.75 7.47
C GLU A 68 5.85 -2.08 8.41
N ARG A 69 5.80 -0.74 8.44
CA ARG A 69 4.89 0.01 9.32
C ARG A 69 3.43 -0.17 8.92
N LEU A 70 3.13 -0.17 7.62
CA LEU A 70 1.77 -0.27 7.09
C LEU A 70 1.30 -1.70 6.81
N HIS A 71 2.19 -2.70 6.90
CA HIS A 71 1.94 -4.07 6.45
C HIS A 71 1.26 -4.11 5.06
N CYS A 72 1.71 -3.22 4.16
CA CYS A 72 1.15 -3.04 2.83
C CYS A 72 2.17 -3.43 1.77
N ASP A 73 1.67 -3.86 0.60
CA ASP A 73 2.52 -4.23 -0.53
C ASP A 73 3.40 -3.04 -0.95
N PRO A 74 4.72 -3.22 -1.11
CA PRO A 74 5.62 -2.15 -1.55
C PRO A 74 5.20 -1.55 -2.90
N MET A 75 4.53 -2.33 -3.75
CA MET A 75 3.93 -1.85 -5.00
C MET A 75 2.82 -0.82 -4.78
N ARG A 76 2.01 -0.96 -3.72
CA ARG A 76 0.94 -0.02 -3.37
C ARG A 76 1.52 1.33 -2.96
N ILE A 77 2.65 1.32 -2.25
CA ILE A 77 3.38 2.52 -1.84
C ILE A 77 3.99 3.20 -3.07
N THR A 78 4.72 2.46 -3.91
CA THR A 78 5.35 3.04 -5.11
C THR A 78 4.32 3.60 -6.09
N LYS A 79 3.17 2.93 -6.28
CA LYS A 79 2.12 3.40 -7.19
C LYS A 79 1.39 4.65 -6.69
N LYS A 80 1.26 4.82 -5.36
CA LYS A 80 0.57 5.97 -4.76
C LYS A 80 1.47 7.20 -4.70
N PHE A 81 2.75 7.01 -4.42
CA PHE A 81 3.76 8.07 -4.37
C PHE A 81 4.71 8.01 -5.58
N THR A 82 4.11 7.94 -6.78
CA THR A 82 4.82 8.14 -8.05
C THR A 82 4.89 9.65 -8.37
N GLY A 83 5.96 10.10 -9.05
CA GLY A 83 6.11 11.49 -9.50
C GLY A 83 7.04 12.31 -8.60
N ASP A 84 6.60 13.52 -8.21
CA ASP A 84 7.38 14.46 -7.41
C ASP A 84 7.77 13.90 -6.03
N ALA A 85 6.91 13.04 -5.48
CA ALA A 85 7.14 12.31 -4.23
C ALA A 85 7.79 10.92 -4.43
N CYS A 86 8.55 10.69 -5.51
CA CYS A 86 9.10 9.36 -5.84
C CYS A 86 9.91 8.76 -4.67
N ILE A 87 9.35 7.74 -4.03
CA ILE A 87 9.92 7.09 -2.84
C ILE A 87 10.94 5.99 -3.22
N GLY A 88 10.84 5.44 -4.43
CA GLY A 88 11.49 4.19 -4.82
C GLY A 88 13.03 4.20 -4.82
N LYS A 89 13.67 5.37 -4.88
CA LYS A 89 15.14 5.54 -4.86
C LYS A 89 15.65 6.29 -3.64
N ARG A 90 14.77 6.65 -2.70
CA ARG A 90 15.13 7.47 -1.53
C ARG A 90 15.67 6.57 -0.42
N VAL A 91 16.95 6.77 -0.11
CA VAL A 91 17.69 6.07 0.95
C VAL A 91 17.74 6.95 2.19
N PHE A 92 17.59 6.34 3.37
CA PHE A 92 17.55 7.06 4.63
C PHE A 92 18.95 7.55 4.97
N HIS A 93 19.06 8.86 5.17
CA HIS A 93 20.27 9.51 5.67
C HIS A 93 19.97 9.96 7.11
N PRO A 94 20.52 9.28 8.14
CA PRO A 94 20.31 9.68 9.52
C PRO A 94 20.87 11.08 9.73
N ALA A 95 20.05 12.01 10.20
CA ALA A 95 20.55 13.30 10.63
C ALA A 95 21.28 13.14 11.96
N VAL A 96 22.41 13.84 12.08
CA VAL A 96 23.16 13.89 13.34
C VAL A 96 22.26 14.52 14.39
N ARG A 97 21.89 13.75 15.42
CA ARG A 97 21.17 14.29 16.58
C ARG A 97 22.12 15.23 17.31
N CYS A 98 21.91 16.53 17.15
CA CYS A 98 22.60 17.58 17.91
C CYS A 98 21.62 18.26 18.87
N ALA A 99 22.14 18.96 19.88
CA ALA A 99 21.30 19.65 20.88
C ALA A 99 20.27 20.61 20.24
N THR A 100 20.61 21.23 19.11
CA THR A 100 19.74 22.14 18.35
C THR A 100 18.58 21.41 17.66
N ASN A 101 18.81 20.19 17.16
CA ASN A 101 17.81 19.44 16.38
C ASN A 101 17.12 18.35 17.22
N ALA A 102 17.60 18.04 18.42
CA ALA A 102 17.05 17.01 19.29
C ALA A 102 15.57 17.23 19.58
N ALA A 103 15.19 18.46 19.97
CA ALA A 103 13.79 18.82 20.23
C ALA A 103 12.91 18.72 18.98
N ALA A 104 13.43 19.08 17.80
CA ALA A 104 12.72 18.95 16.54
C ALA A 104 12.48 17.47 16.19
N ILE A 105 13.49 16.63 16.40
CA ILE A 105 13.41 15.18 16.21
C ILE A 105 12.38 14.57 17.15
N ASP A 106 12.40 14.93 18.43
CA ASP A 106 11.47 14.40 19.42
C ASP A 106 10.03 14.85 19.14
N LYS A 107 9.83 16.13 18.78
CA LYS A 107 8.53 16.66 18.35
C LYS A 107 8.00 15.89 17.15
N ALA A 108 8.83 15.70 16.13
CA ALA A 108 8.36 15.08 14.91
C ALA A 108 8.10 13.57 15.07
N ARG A 109 8.84 12.89 15.95
CA ARG A 109 8.52 11.52 16.38
C ARG A 109 7.19 11.46 17.12
N ALA A 110 6.93 12.40 18.03
CA ALA A 110 5.65 12.47 18.74
C ALA A 110 4.47 12.71 17.78
N GLU A 111 4.65 13.57 16.77
CA GLU A 111 3.66 13.78 15.72
C GLU A 111 3.43 12.52 14.87
N LEU A 112 4.49 11.83 14.46
CA LEU A 112 4.38 10.56 13.73
C LEU A 112 3.62 9.51 14.52
N ASP A 113 3.92 9.38 15.81
CA ASP A 113 3.27 8.45 16.73
C ASP A 113 1.79 8.82 16.96
N ALA A 114 1.45 10.11 17.02
CA ALA A 114 0.06 10.57 17.06
C ALA A 114 -0.71 10.23 15.77
N LEU A 115 -0.09 10.43 14.61
CA LEU A 115 -0.65 10.05 13.31
C LEU A 115 -0.81 8.53 13.20
N GLU A 116 0.18 7.76 13.67
CA GLU A 116 0.13 6.30 13.70
C GLU A 116 -1.04 5.79 14.55
N ARG A 117 -1.24 6.35 15.76
CA ARG A 117 -2.40 6.04 16.60
C ARG A 117 -3.72 6.33 15.90
N ARG A 118 -3.83 7.49 15.25
CA ARG A 118 -5.05 7.89 14.54
C ARG A 118 -5.34 6.95 13.38
N TRP A 119 -4.32 6.63 12.60
CA TRP A 119 -4.40 5.69 11.49
C TRP A 119 -4.76 4.27 11.97
N ARG A 120 -4.12 3.74 13.02
CA ARG A 120 -4.45 2.43 13.62
C ARG A 120 -5.92 2.38 14.06
N ARG A 121 -6.40 3.41 14.77
CA ARG A 121 -7.81 3.51 15.17
C ARG A 121 -8.75 3.49 13.96
N ARG A 122 -8.42 4.25 12.90
CA ARG A 122 -9.21 4.26 11.65
C ARG A 122 -9.24 2.89 10.98
N LEU A 123 -8.12 2.17 10.98
CA LEU A 123 -8.03 0.82 10.41
C LEU A 123 -8.81 -0.23 11.20
N GLU A 124 -8.81 -0.14 12.53
CA GLU A 124 -9.62 -1.00 13.39
C GLU A 124 -11.11 -0.80 13.10
N LEU A 125 -11.55 0.47 12.97
CA LEU A 125 -12.92 0.80 12.56
C LEU A 125 -13.24 0.25 11.17
N GLN A 126 -12.35 0.43 10.20
CA GLN A 126 -12.57 -0.07 8.84
C GLN A 126 -12.65 -1.60 8.79
N GLN A 127 -11.84 -2.31 9.59
CA GLN A 127 -11.92 -3.77 9.70
C GLN A 127 -13.23 -4.21 10.35
N LYS A 128 -13.67 -3.54 11.42
CA LYS A 128 -14.96 -3.81 12.07
C LYS A 128 -16.14 -3.60 11.13
N GLU A 129 -16.15 -2.50 10.38
CA GLU A 129 -17.19 -2.22 9.37
C GLU A 129 -17.17 -3.26 8.23
N SER A 130 -15.99 -3.64 7.76
CA SER A 130 -15.84 -4.66 6.72
C SER A 130 -16.31 -6.04 7.20
N ALA A 131 -15.98 -6.41 8.45
CA ALA A 131 -16.41 -7.64 9.09
C ALA A 131 -17.92 -7.65 9.34
N LYS A 132 -18.49 -6.53 9.82
CA LYS A 132 -19.93 -6.37 10.04
C LYS A 132 -20.70 -6.44 8.72
N LYS A 133 -20.18 -5.81 7.66
CA LYS A 133 -20.76 -5.90 6.31
C LYS A 133 -20.66 -7.31 5.74
N ALA A 134 -19.53 -8.00 5.92
CA ALA A 134 -19.36 -9.39 5.50
C ALA A 134 -20.34 -10.33 6.22
N ALA A 135 -20.50 -10.16 7.54
CA ALA A 135 -21.47 -10.90 8.34
C ALA A 135 -22.91 -10.63 7.88
N ALA A 136 -23.27 -9.36 7.63
CA ALA A 136 -24.59 -9.00 7.12
C ALA A 136 -24.86 -9.57 5.71
N SER A 137 -23.87 -9.55 4.81
CA SER A 137 -24.03 -10.14 3.48
C SER A 137 -24.12 -11.67 3.51
N ALA A 138 -23.41 -12.32 4.43
CA ALA A 138 -23.51 -13.77 4.60
C ALA A 138 -24.87 -14.18 5.16
N ALA A 139 -25.41 -13.41 6.12
CA ALA A 139 -26.75 -13.63 6.64
C ALA A 139 -27.85 -13.40 5.59
N ALA A 140 -27.71 -12.38 4.74
CA ALA A 140 -28.66 -12.11 3.66
C ALA A 140 -28.62 -13.13 2.52
N ALA A 141 -27.48 -13.81 2.30
CA ALA A 141 -27.36 -14.86 1.28
C ALA A 141 -27.85 -16.24 1.76
N ALA A 142 -28.11 -16.39 3.07
CA ALA A 142 -28.60 -17.63 3.69
C ALA A 142 -30.11 -17.61 3.99
N ALA A 143 -30.80 -16.50 3.66
CA ALA A 143 -32.24 -16.31 3.77
C ALA A 143 -32.88 -16.31 2.39
#